data_AF-A0A0L0SC12-F1
#
_entry.id   AF-A0A0L0SC12-F1
#
_cell.length_a   1.000
_cell.length_b   1.000
_cell.length_c   1.000
_cell.angle_alpha   90.00
_cell.angle_beta   90.00
_cell.angle_gamma   90.00
#
_symmetry.space_group_name_H-M   'P 1'
#
loop_
_entity.id
_entity.type
_entity.pdbx_description
1 polymer ?
#
loop_
_entity_poly.entity_id
_entity_poly.type
_entity_poly.pdbx_seq_one_letter_code
_entity_poly.pdbx_strand_id
1 'polypeptide(L)'
;MFGAEAMMDRIALHTQALERAASNHDAQLPARLCGQVVTVPAMPYKLWSAVLSAMIADPTATTLIIAVVKAIQSWIQDLENTCQRTEALTADLIKLFGSYCSKSVALLAQLRDQVFLDIITNQTPVRESAFDLFTRVLEETAVAPLAGPDLNESPMEVWNACLHRILKLDWRWEHTLPLAKMFRDLVLPIALLDPVVEKLVAQLDRAPPDEVSLLVHHVIHLLKKLDSADKKRQYFATISEHFTREYRATAAIANELDQKHARIRLSMKESSTLMHLSMAIRQDHALGVDVFGFAKSLKRNGLSPFAMALILVMTKLKQFHGTLLTHLKKEMEGLIKLEHESKRLSWMEGFLPFRFPHINDVLKEVLARTQHNWEMLPGLIDLGTLILDGLSAGPSHASAPAAGAHAGVGKLKSIPGLSIPPSMGRRTGRRVDGRAWV
;
A
#
# COMPACT_ATOMS: atom_id res chain seq x y z
N MET A 1 41.69 6.28 -30.54
CA MET A 1 40.99 5.00 -30.76
C MET A 1 41.75 3.78 -30.18
N PHE A 2 42.83 3.97 -29.41
CA PHE A 2 43.44 2.95 -28.56
C PHE A 2 43.07 3.28 -27.11
N GLY A 3 42.26 2.46 -26.44
CA GLY A 3 41.87 2.76 -25.06
C GLY A 3 41.11 1.62 -24.38
N ALA A 4 40.18 0.98 -25.09
CA ALA A 4 39.41 -0.13 -24.53
C ALA A 4 40.22 -1.42 -24.42
N GLU A 5 40.99 -1.80 -25.46
CA GLU A 5 41.80 -3.03 -25.43
C GLU A 5 42.95 -2.96 -24.42
N ALA A 6 43.69 -1.84 -24.38
CA ALA A 6 44.78 -1.66 -23.41
C ALA A 6 44.27 -1.60 -21.95
N MET A 7 43.04 -1.12 -21.73
CA MET A 7 42.39 -1.15 -20.42
C MET A 7 41.93 -2.56 -20.05
N MET A 8 41.38 -3.32 -21.01
CA MET A 8 40.98 -4.72 -20.81
C MET A 8 42.20 -5.61 -20.55
N ASP A 9 43.32 -5.41 -21.22
CA ASP A 9 44.57 -6.13 -20.97
C ASP A 9 45.14 -5.82 -19.58
N ARG A 10 45.07 -4.56 -19.12
CA ARG A 10 45.46 -4.20 -17.75
C ARG A 10 44.54 -4.81 -16.70
N ILE A 11 43.23 -4.83 -16.95
CA ILE A 11 42.25 -5.47 -16.06
C ILE A 11 42.49 -6.97 -16.02
N ALA A 12 42.75 -7.63 -17.16
CA ALA A 12 43.07 -9.05 -17.25
C ALA A 12 44.38 -9.37 -16.51
N LEU A 13 45.42 -8.55 -16.66
CA LEU A 13 46.70 -8.73 -15.99
C LEU A 13 46.59 -8.55 -14.46
N HIS A 14 45.82 -7.55 -14.01
CA HIS A 14 45.54 -7.36 -12.59
C HIS A 14 44.65 -8.48 -12.03
N THR A 15 43.65 -8.93 -12.78
CA THR A 15 42.81 -10.08 -12.42
C THR A 15 43.65 -11.34 -12.25
N GLN A 16 44.56 -11.63 -13.18
CA GLN A 16 45.42 -12.81 -13.13
C GLN A 16 46.47 -12.73 -12.01
N ALA A 17 46.97 -11.52 -11.70
CA ALA A 17 47.85 -11.28 -10.57
C ALA A 17 47.14 -11.45 -9.22
N LEU A 18 45.88 -11.00 -9.12
CA LEU A 18 45.04 -11.17 -7.94
C LEU A 18 44.53 -12.61 -7.76
N GLU A 19 44.22 -13.34 -8.85
CA GLU A 19 43.88 -14.76 -8.80
C GLU A 19 45.05 -15.61 -8.28
N ARG A 20 46.28 -15.32 -8.71
CA ARG A 20 47.49 -15.97 -8.18
C ARG A 20 47.77 -15.66 -6.72
N ALA A 21 47.40 -14.46 -6.26
CA ALA A 21 47.60 -14.06 -4.88
C ALA A 21 46.48 -14.62 -3.96
N ALA A 22 45.25 -14.78 -4.48
CA ALA A 22 44.14 -15.45 -3.79
C ALA A 22 44.35 -16.97 -3.68
N SER A 23 44.95 -17.63 -4.67
CA SER A 23 45.24 -19.07 -4.64
C SER A 23 46.35 -19.46 -3.65
N ASN A 24 47.18 -18.49 -3.23
CA ASN A 24 48.35 -18.75 -2.39
C ASN A 24 48.14 -18.53 -0.88
N HIS A 25 46.91 -18.27 -0.41
CA HIS A 25 46.68 -17.84 0.98
C HIS A 25 47.65 -16.71 1.41
N ASP A 26 47.86 -15.75 0.50
CA ASP A 26 48.88 -14.73 0.71
C ASP A 26 48.34 -13.66 1.67
N ALA A 27 48.87 -13.63 2.90
CA ALA A 27 48.48 -12.71 3.96
C ALA A 27 48.70 -11.21 3.63
N GLN A 28 49.33 -10.92 2.48
CA GLN A 28 49.62 -9.57 1.99
C GLN A 28 48.55 -8.98 1.05
N LEU A 29 47.53 -9.77 0.65
CA LEU A 29 46.44 -9.29 -0.20
C LEU A 29 45.64 -8.11 0.41
N PRO A 30 45.31 -8.12 1.72
CA PRO A 30 44.64 -6.99 2.38
C PRO A 30 45.48 -5.71 2.33
N ALA A 31 46.79 -5.81 2.55
CA ALA A 31 47.72 -4.68 2.56
C ALA A 31 47.86 -4.00 1.18
N ARG A 32 47.77 -4.77 0.09
CA ARG A 32 47.80 -4.24 -1.28
C ARG A 32 46.48 -3.58 -1.70
N LEU A 33 45.35 -4.05 -1.17
CA LEU A 33 44.01 -3.51 -1.47
C LEU A 33 43.66 -2.26 -0.64
N CYS A 34 44.21 -2.12 0.57
CA CYS A 34 43.98 -0.96 1.45
C CYS A 34 44.42 0.40 0.86
N GLY A 35 45.10 0.44 -0.29
CA GLY A 35 45.56 1.68 -0.94
C GLY A 35 44.94 1.99 -2.32
N GLN A 36 44.04 1.15 -2.86
CA GLN A 36 43.46 1.36 -4.20
C GLN A 36 41.93 1.50 -4.14
N VAL A 37 41.39 2.45 -4.93
CA VAL A 37 39.94 2.62 -5.10
C VAL A 37 39.42 1.43 -5.92
N VAL A 38 38.76 0.49 -5.25
CA VAL A 38 38.16 -0.69 -5.89
C VAL A 38 36.77 -0.31 -6.44
N THR A 39 36.63 -0.28 -7.76
CA THR A 39 35.33 -0.13 -8.42
C THR A 39 34.71 -1.50 -8.71
N VAL A 40 33.51 -1.75 -8.16
CA VAL A 40 32.82 -3.05 -8.23
C VAL A 40 32.55 -3.61 -9.62
N PRO A 41 32.18 -2.83 -10.66
CA PRO A 41 31.88 -3.43 -11.97
C PRO A 41 33.10 -4.00 -12.71
N ALA A 42 34.33 -3.76 -12.22
CA ALA A 42 35.56 -4.22 -12.87
C ALA A 42 36.13 -5.53 -12.29
N MET A 43 35.68 -5.97 -11.12
CA MET A 43 36.21 -7.17 -10.46
C MET A 43 35.38 -8.41 -10.80
N PRO A 44 36.00 -9.50 -11.29
CA PRO A 44 35.30 -10.76 -11.48
C PRO A 44 34.82 -11.35 -10.14
N TYR A 45 33.71 -12.08 -10.16
CA TYR A 45 33.07 -12.70 -8.99
C TYR A 45 34.05 -13.44 -8.06
N LYS A 46 35.03 -14.16 -8.64
CA LYS A 46 36.06 -14.89 -7.89
C LYS A 46 36.93 -13.97 -7.03
N LEU A 47 37.24 -12.77 -7.53
CA LEU A 47 38.00 -11.77 -6.80
C LEU A 47 37.20 -11.25 -5.60
N TRP A 48 35.92 -10.93 -5.82
CA TRP A 48 35.03 -10.53 -4.73
C TRP A 48 34.94 -11.59 -3.64
N SER A 49 34.78 -12.86 -4.02
CA SER A 49 34.78 -13.96 -3.07
C SER A 49 36.12 -14.07 -2.31
N ALA A 50 37.26 -13.89 -2.97
CA ALA A 50 38.56 -13.92 -2.31
C ALA A 50 38.75 -12.77 -1.31
N VAL A 51 38.38 -11.54 -1.71
CA VAL A 51 38.46 -10.34 -0.86
C VAL A 51 37.57 -10.48 0.37
N LEU A 52 36.32 -10.91 0.18
CA LEU A 52 35.39 -11.10 1.27
C LEU A 52 35.81 -12.27 2.19
N SER A 53 36.42 -13.32 1.65
CA SER A 53 36.96 -14.43 2.46
C SER A 53 38.16 -13.99 3.30
N ALA A 54 39.07 -13.18 2.73
CA ALA A 54 40.19 -12.61 3.48
C ALA A 54 39.71 -11.66 4.59
N MET A 55 38.64 -10.90 4.34
CA MET A 55 38.01 -10.02 5.34
C MET A 55 37.40 -10.79 6.51
N ILE A 56 36.80 -11.97 6.28
CA ILE A 56 36.29 -12.82 7.37
C ILE A 56 37.45 -13.40 8.18
N ALA A 57 38.56 -13.78 7.52
CA ALA A 57 39.70 -14.39 8.18
C ALA A 57 40.40 -13.44 9.18
N ASP A 58 40.33 -12.13 8.94
CA ASP A 58 40.85 -11.10 9.86
C ASP A 58 39.77 -10.04 10.17
N PRO A 59 38.92 -10.27 11.19
CA PRO A 59 37.87 -9.34 11.59
C PRO A 59 38.42 -8.02 12.18
N THR A 60 39.72 -7.92 12.46
CA THR A 60 40.36 -6.68 12.93
C THR A 60 40.76 -5.74 11.80
N ALA A 61 40.70 -6.21 10.54
CA ALA A 61 40.96 -5.44 9.33
C ALA A 61 39.82 -4.45 9.00
N THR A 62 39.54 -3.54 9.94
CA THR A 62 38.54 -2.46 9.83
C THR A 62 38.71 -1.62 8.56
N THR A 63 39.95 -1.39 8.12
CA THR A 63 40.28 -0.69 6.87
C THR A 63 39.78 -1.44 5.63
N LEU A 64 39.88 -2.78 5.60
CA LEU A 64 39.38 -3.59 4.50
C LEU A 64 37.85 -3.61 4.46
N ILE A 65 37.20 -3.70 5.64
CA ILE A 65 35.73 -3.62 5.74
C ILE A 65 35.24 -2.28 5.20
N ILE A 66 35.85 -1.16 5.62
CA ILE A 66 35.48 0.18 5.14
C ILE A 66 35.68 0.30 3.62
N ALA A 67 36.76 -0.26 3.07
CA ALA A 67 37.01 -0.25 1.62
C ALA A 67 35.94 -1.03 0.85
N VAL A 68 35.55 -2.20 1.36
CA VAL A 68 34.48 -3.03 0.79
C VAL A 68 33.12 -2.31 0.85
N VAL A 69 32.79 -1.70 1.98
CA VAL A 69 31.54 -0.92 2.15
C VAL A 69 31.48 0.24 1.17
N LYS A 70 32.57 1.01 1.02
CA LYS A 70 32.67 2.10 0.03
C LYS A 70 32.54 1.62 -1.40
N ALA A 71 33.14 0.47 -1.72
CA ALA A 71 33.00 -0.13 -3.04
C ALA A 71 31.54 -0.51 -3.31
N ILE A 72 30.86 -1.18 -2.36
CA ILE A 72 29.44 -1.52 -2.46
C ILE A 72 28.58 -0.26 -2.63
N GLN A 73 28.86 0.80 -1.87
CA GLN A 73 28.16 2.08 -2.00
C GLN A 73 28.34 2.70 -3.40
N SER A 74 29.57 2.75 -3.91
CA SER A 74 29.87 3.22 -5.27
C SER A 74 29.13 2.39 -6.32
N TRP A 75 29.07 1.07 -6.13
CA TRP A 75 28.35 0.18 -7.03
C TRP A 75 26.85 0.43 -7.05
N ILE A 76 26.24 0.61 -5.88
CA ILE A 76 24.82 0.92 -5.76
C ILE A 76 24.49 2.23 -6.50
N GLN A 77 25.40 3.22 -6.45
CA GLN A 77 25.28 4.46 -7.21
C GLN A 77 25.49 4.24 -8.72
N ASP A 78 26.48 3.44 -9.10
CA ASP A 78 26.76 3.12 -10.51
C ASP A 78 25.67 2.27 -11.18
N LEU A 79 24.90 1.50 -10.40
CA LEU A 79 23.76 0.72 -10.89
C LEU A 79 22.70 1.63 -11.51
N GLU A 80 22.56 2.88 -11.08
CA GLU A 80 21.66 3.85 -11.70
C GLU A 80 22.13 4.22 -13.11
N ASN A 81 23.45 4.37 -13.30
CA ASN A 81 24.08 4.88 -14.53
C ASN A 81 24.29 3.82 -15.62
N THR A 82 24.22 2.52 -15.30
CA THR A 82 24.52 1.44 -16.25
C THR A 82 23.26 0.80 -16.83
N CYS A 83 23.11 0.88 -18.16
CA CYS A 83 21.97 0.34 -18.90
C CYS A 83 22.17 -1.15 -19.22
N GLN A 84 21.23 -2.00 -18.76
CA GLN A 84 20.89 -3.35 -19.24
C GLN A 84 21.88 -4.54 -19.10
N ARG A 85 23.19 -4.35 -18.92
CA ARG A 85 24.15 -5.49 -19.03
C ARG A 85 24.32 -6.39 -17.78
N THR A 86 23.61 -6.17 -16.68
CA THR A 86 24.03 -6.72 -15.38
C THR A 86 22.94 -7.33 -14.51
N GLU A 87 21.73 -7.68 -14.96
CA GLU A 87 20.73 -8.28 -14.04
C GLU A 87 21.23 -9.59 -13.38
N ALA A 88 21.80 -10.50 -14.19
CA ALA A 88 22.38 -11.74 -13.68
C ALA A 88 23.57 -11.48 -12.73
N LEU A 89 24.47 -10.58 -13.13
CA LEU A 89 25.62 -10.17 -12.30
C LEU A 89 25.19 -9.48 -11.00
N THR A 90 24.12 -8.69 -11.04
CA THR A 90 23.56 -8.00 -9.88
C THR A 90 22.97 -9.01 -8.92
N ALA A 91 22.19 -9.98 -9.42
CA ALA A 91 21.67 -11.07 -8.60
C ALA A 91 22.79 -11.91 -7.96
N ASP A 92 23.84 -12.24 -8.71
CA ASP A 92 24.98 -12.99 -8.21
C ASP A 92 25.79 -12.21 -7.16
N LEU A 93 25.98 -10.91 -7.36
CA LEU A 93 26.61 -10.04 -6.38
C LEU A 93 25.75 -9.88 -5.12
N ILE A 94 24.44 -9.72 -5.24
CA ILE A 94 23.52 -9.65 -4.09
C ILE A 94 23.60 -10.96 -3.29
N LYS A 95 23.58 -12.12 -3.96
CA LYS A 95 23.75 -13.43 -3.31
C LYS A 95 25.11 -13.55 -2.62
N LEU A 96 26.17 -13.13 -3.30
CA LEU A 96 27.51 -13.13 -2.75
C LEU A 96 27.55 -12.27 -1.50
N PHE A 97 27.26 -10.97 -1.58
CA PHE A 97 27.29 -10.06 -0.44
C PHE A 97 26.37 -10.54 0.70
N GLY A 98 25.17 -11.01 0.39
CA GLY A 98 24.26 -11.60 1.36
C GLY A 98 24.87 -12.79 2.13
N SER A 99 25.59 -13.68 1.44
CA SER A 99 26.25 -14.83 2.08
C SER A 99 27.45 -14.46 2.97
N TYR A 100 28.03 -13.27 2.78
CA TYR A 100 29.13 -12.76 3.60
C TYR A 100 28.65 -11.86 4.75
N CYS A 101 27.49 -11.22 4.61
CA CYS A 101 26.82 -10.48 5.69
C CYS A 101 26.55 -11.37 6.91
N SER A 102 26.18 -12.64 6.70
CA SER A 102 25.97 -13.62 7.78
C SER A 102 27.25 -14.03 8.52
N LYS A 103 28.42 -13.77 7.93
CA LYS A 103 29.73 -14.20 8.44
C LYS A 103 30.53 -13.09 9.12
N SER A 104 30.17 -11.82 8.91
CA SER A 104 30.85 -10.66 9.49
C SER A 104 29.86 -9.64 10.05
N VAL A 105 29.77 -9.60 11.38
CA VAL A 105 28.89 -8.67 12.11
C VAL A 105 29.30 -7.20 11.87
N ALA A 106 30.60 -6.94 11.75
CA ALA A 106 31.12 -5.60 11.48
C ALA A 106 30.73 -5.08 10.09
N LEU A 107 30.80 -5.95 9.05
CA LEU A 107 30.35 -5.60 7.71
C LEU A 107 28.83 -5.35 7.70
N LEU A 108 28.07 -6.21 8.38
CA LEU A 108 26.61 -6.10 8.48
C LEU A 108 26.18 -4.76 9.11
N ALA A 109 26.81 -4.38 10.22
CA ALA A 109 26.53 -3.12 10.91
C ALA A 109 26.85 -1.91 10.03
N GLN A 110 28.00 -1.90 9.35
CA GLN A 110 28.38 -0.79 8.45
C GLN A 110 27.47 -0.69 7.23
N LEU A 111 27.09 -1.81 6.61
CA LEU A 111 26.15 -1.80 5.47
C LEU A 111 24.76 -1.29 5.88
N ARG A 112 24.27 -1.69 7.05
CA ARG A 112 23.00 -1.20 7.59
C ARG A 112 23.06 0.30 7.87
N ASP A 113 24.06 0.75 8.62
CA ASP A 113 24.08 2.10 9.18
C ASP A 113 24.63 3.15 8.21
N GLN A 114 25.71 2.84 7.47
CA GLN A 114 26.41 3.81 6.62
C GLN A 114 26.00 3.76 5.14
N VAL A 115 25.36 2.67 4.71
CA VAL A 115 24.92 2.53 3.31
C VAL A 115 23.41 2.62 3.25
N PHE A 116 22.71 1.67 3.87
CA PHE A 116 21.26 1.58 3.71
C PHE A 116 20.51 2.77 4.34
N LEU A 117 20.76 3.05 5.63
CA LEU A 117 20.08 4.15 6.30
C LEU A 117 20.49 5.52 5.73
N ASP A 118 21.74 5.68 5.29
CA ASP A 118 22.19 6.91 4.64
C ASP A 118 21.53 7.12 3.27
N ILE A 119 21.32 6.06 2.50
CA ILE A 119 20.62 6.14 1.20
C ILE A 119 19.17 6.61 1.37
N ILE A 120 18.45 6.07 2.36
CA ILE A 120 17.07 6.49 2.64
C ILE A 120 17.05 7.91 3.25
N THR A 121 17.97 8.20 4.18
CA THR A 121 18.01 9.50 4.88
C THR A 121 18.37 10.65 3.94
N ASN A 122 19.39 10.45 3.10
CA ASN A 122 19.83 11.44 2.10
C ASN A 122 18.97 11.40 0.84
N GLN A 123 18.01 10.47 0.78
CA GLN A 123 17.09 10.27 -0.34
C GLN A 123 17.84 10.13 -1.68
N THR A 124 18.96 9.40 -1.68
CA THR A 124 19.75 9.17 -2.89
C THR A 124 19.01 8.22 -3.82
N PRO A 125 18.86 8.55 -5.11
CA PRO A 125 18.22 7.66 -6.05
C PRO A 125 19.03 6.37 -6.18
N VAL A 126 18.33 5.23 -6.15
CA VAL A 126 18.92 3.89 -6.24
C VAL A 126 17.95 2.97 -6.96
N ARG A 127 18.49 2.01 -7.72
CA ARG A 127 17.67 0.98 -8.37
C ARG A 127 16.98 0.07 -7.36
N GLU A 128 15.83 -0.47 -7.76
CA GLU A 128 15.05 -1.41 -6.95
C GLU A 128 15.86 -2.64 -6.51
N SER A 129 16.80 -3.12 -7.34
CA SER A 129 17.67 -4.25 -7.03
C SER A 129 18.57 -4.04 -5.81
N ALA A 130 18.90 -2.78 -5.47
CA ALA A 130 19.65 -2.48 -4.26
C ALA A 130 18.83 -2.80 -2.99
N PHE A 131 17.49 -2.68 -3.05
CA PHE A 131 16.62 -3.04 -1.93
C PHE A 131 16.53 -4.54 -1.67
N ASP A 132 16.83 -5.38 -2.67
CA ASP A 132 16.95 -6.82 -2.44
C ASP A 132 18.18 -7.14 -1.56
N LEU A 133 19.29 -6.41 -1.72
CA LEU A 133 20.44 -6.48 -0.80
C LEU A 133 20.06 -5.96 0.59
N PHE A 134 19.33 -4.85 0.68
CA PHE A 134 18.90 -4.30 1.97
C PHE A 134 17.95 -5.23 2.71
N THR A 135 17.04 -5.90 1.99
CA THR A 135 16.19 -6.97 2.53
C THR A 135 17.07 -8.03 3.19
N ARG A 136 18.11 -8.49 2.50
CA ARG A 136 19.02 -9.51 3.04
C ARG A 136 19.81 -9.02 4.25
N VAL A 137 20.33 -7.79 4.21
CA VAL A 137 21.04 -7.17 5.34
C VAL A 137 20.14 -7.10 6.58
N LEU A 138 18.86 -6.75 6.41
CA LEU A 138 17.92 -6.72 7.52
C LEU A 138 17.61 -8.12 8.06
N GLU A 139 17.38 -9.11 7.20
CA GLU A 139 17.18 -10.51 7.63
C GLU A 139 18.34 -11.03 8.46
N GLU A 140 19.57 -10.81 8.00
CA GLU A 140 20.78 -11.23 8.72
C GLU A 140 20.94 -10.47 10.03
N THR A 141 20.56 -9.18 10.09
CA THR A 141 20.59 -8.40 11.34
C THR A 141 19.68 -8.96 12.41
N ALA A 142 18.55 -9.59 12.04
CA ALA A 142 17.63 -10.19 13.01
C ALA A 142 18.21 -11.44 13.69
N VAL A 143 19.21 -12.11 13.08
CA VAL A 143 19.75 -13.40 13.54
C VAL A 143 21.23 -13.30 13.98
N ALA A 144 21.96 -12.31 13.49
CA ALA A 144 23.40 -12.19 13.71
C ALA A 144 23.74 -11.99 15.21
N PRO A 145 24.68 -12.75 15.77
CA PRO A 145 25.17 -12.50 17.13
C PRO A 145 25.87 -11.14 17.17
N LEU A 146 25.58 -10.34 18.21
CA LEU A 146 26.17 -9.01 18.36
C LEU A 146 27.67 -9.11 18.66
N ALA A 147 28.47 -8.29 17.99
CA ALA A 147 29.91 -8.17 18.21
C ALA A 147 30.21 -6.79 18.80
N GLY A 148 30.38 -6.74 20.12
CA GLY A 148 30.77 -5.53 20.85
C GLY A 148 31.00 -5.82 22.35
N PRO A 149 32.03 -5.20 22.98
CA PRO A 149 32.32 -5.36 24.40
C PRO A 149 31.32 -4.63 25.33
N ASP A 150 30.55 -3.70 24.77
CA ASP A 150 29.41 -3.04 25.41
C ASP A 150 28.19 -3.36 24.55
N LEU A 151 27.15 -4.02 25.10
CA LEU A 151 25.72 -3.90 24.77
C LEU A 151 24.93 -5.09 25.33
N ASN A 152 23.97 -4.79 26.22
CA ASN A 152 22.94 -5.71 26.73
C ASN A 152 21.78 -5.93 25.74
N GLU A 153 21.89 -5.40 24.51
CA GLU A 153 20.79 -5.41 23.54
C GLU A 153 20.77 -6.75 22.79
N SER A 154 19.58 -7.20 22.39
CA SER A 154 19.44 -8.39 21.55
C SER A 154 19.48 -8.04 20.05
N PRO A 155 19.90 -8.96 19.15
CA PRO A 155 19.86 -8.72 17.70
C PRO A 155 18.48 -8.25 17.19
N MET A 156 17.43 -8.78 17.81
CA MET A 156 16.04 -8.43 17.53
C MET A 156 15.73 -6.98 17.92
N GLU A 157 16.29 -6.45 19.02
CA GLU A 157 16.12 -5.05 19.42
C GLU A 157 16.80 -4.11 18.43
N VAL A 158 18.02 -4.43 17.99
CA VAL A 158 18.74 -3.64 16.99
C VAL A 158 18.00 -3.63 15.64
N TRP A 159 17.49 -4.80 15.24
CA TRP A 159 16.67 -4.91 14.03
C TRP A 159 15.36 -4.12 14.13
N ASN A 160 14.64 -4.22 15.25
CA ASN A 160 13.44 -3.43 15.50
C ASN A 160 13.72 -1.93 15.52
N ALA A 161 14.82 -1.49 16.15
CA ALA A 161 15.24 -0.09 16.17
C ALA A 161 15.53 0.43 14.76
N CYS A 162 16.17 -0.39 13.92
CA CYS A 162 16.41 -0.08 12.51
C CYS A 162 15.09 0.13 11.75
N LEU A 163 14.14 -0.81 11.87
CA LEU A 163 12.82 -0.68 11.23
C LEU A 163 12.06 0.57 11.70
N HIS A 164 12.08 0.85 13.01
CA HIS A 164 11.49 2.07 13.54
C HIS A 164 12.16 3.34 13.00
N ARG A 165 13.48 3.33 12.78
CA ARG A 165 14.18 4.45 12.16
C ARG A 165 13.73 4.64 10.71
N ILE A 166 13.64 3.57 9.93
CA ILE A 166 13.13 3.62 8.54
C ILE A 166 11.71 4.19 8.52
N LEU A 167 10.85 3.78 9.45
CA LEU A 167 9.48 4.28 9.58
C LEU A 167 9.39 5.76 9.98
N LYS A 168 10.40 6.33 10.62
CA LYS A 168 10.43 7.76 10.98
C LYS A 168 10.91 8.68 9.85
N LEU A 169 11.66 8.17 8.87
CA LEU A 169 12.19 8.96 7.75
C LEU A 169 11.09 9.33 6.74
N ASP A 170 11.15 10.49 6.08
CA ASP A 170 10.22 10.77 4.98
C ASP A 170 10.63 10.01 3.72
N TRP A 171 9.72 9.17 3.20
CA TRP A 171 10.00 8.33 2.04
C TRP A 171 9.69 9.11 0.78
N ARG A 172 10.67 9.21 -0.12
CA ARG A 172 10.38 9.61 -1.49
C ARG A 172 9.65 8.49 -2.22
N TRP A 173 8.96 8.86 -3.29
CA TRP A 173 8.20 7.90 -4.07
C TRP A 173 9.10 6.80 -4.65
N GLU A 174 10.28 7.17 -5.15
CA GLU A 174 11.25 6.26 -5.76
C GLU A 174 11.72 5.16 -4.80
N HIS A 175 11.62 5.39 -3.49
CA HIS A 175 11.95 4.40 -2.46
C HIS A 175 10.71 3.69 -1.91
N THR A 176 9.52 4.27 -2.05
CA THR A 176 8.29 3.77 -1.44
C THR A 176 7.92 2.39 -1.98
N LEU A 177 7.94 2.20 -3.30
CA LEU A 177 7.59 0.91 -3.91
C LEU A 177 8.62 -0.20 -3.59
N PRO A 178 9.94 0.03 -3.71
CA PRO A 178 10.94 -0.93 -3.26
C PRO A 178 10.87 -1.26 -1.76
N LEU A 179 10.61 -0.27 -0.90
CA LEU A 179 10.39 -0.48 0.53
C LEU A 179 9.14 -1.33 0.79
N ALA A 180 8.05 -1.08 0.07
CA ALA A 180 6.82 -1.87 0.18
C ALA A 180 7.07 -3.35 -0.18
N LYS A 181 7.85 -3.60 -1.25
CA LYS A 181 8.31 -4.94 -1.64
C LYS A 181 9.16 -5.58 -0.55
N MET A 182 10.16 -4.86 -0.02
CA MET A 182 11.00 -5.34 1.08
C MET A 182 10.17 -5.70 2.32
N PHE A 183 9.28 -4.83 2.79
CA PHE A 183 8.42 -5.10 3.94
C PHE A 183 7.48 -6.29 3.73
N ARG A 184 6.99 -6.47 2.49
CA ARG A 184 6.20 -7.65 2.13
C ARG A 184 7.00 -8.94 2.27
N ASP A 185 8.29 -8.92 1.94
CA ASP A 185 9.13 -10.11 1.93
C ASP A 185 9.72 -10.41 3.33
N LEU A 186 9.86 -9.39 4.18
CA LEU A 186 10.30 -9.53 5.58
C LEU A 186 9.25 -10.16 6.52
N VAL A 187 9.74 -10.86 7.55
CA VAL A 187 8.94 -11.34 8.70
C VAL A 187 8.87 -10.23 9.75
N LEU A 188 7.93 -9.29 9.58
CA LEU A 188 7.77 -8.13 10.46
C LEU A 188 7.14 -8.52 11.82
N PRO A 189 7.50 -7.84 12.92
CA PRO A 189 6.75 -7.93 14.17
C PRO A 189 5.34 -7.39 13.97
N ILE A 190 4.39 -8.00 14.66
CA ILE A 190 2.98 -7.58 14.65
C ILE A 190 2.85 -6.09 15.02
N ALA A 191 3.67 -5.60 15.95
CA ALA A 191 3.70 -4.19 16.37
C ALA A 191 4.09 -3.20 15.26
N LEU A 192 4.82 -3.65 14.23
CA LEU A 192 5.29 -2.80 13.12
C LEU A 192 4.41 -2.90 11.87
N LEU A 193 3.57 -3.93 11.75
CA LEU A 193 2.70 -4.10 10.59
C LEU A 193 1.76 -2.91 10.39
N ASP A 194 1.10 -2.47 11.46
CA ASP A 194 0.14 -1.36 11.39
C ASP A 194 0.82 -0.03 10.96
N PRO A 195 1.91 0.44 11.60
CA PRO A 195 2.65 1.62 11.14
C PRO A 195 3.18 1.54 9.70
N VAL A 196 3.65 0.36 9.26
CA VAL A 196 4.13 0.18 7.88
C VAL A 196 2.98 0.37 6.90
N VAL A 197 1.84 -0.28 7.14
CA VAL A 197 0.67 -0.20 6.26
C VAL A 197 0.11 1.22 6.27
N GLU A 198 -0.02 1.86 7.43
CA GLU A 198 -0.47 3.24 7.55
C GLU A 198 0.36 4.18 6.69
N LYS A 199 1.68 4.05 6.77
CA LYS A 199 2.60 4.89 6.02
C LYS A 199 2.53 4.63 4.52
N LEU A 200 2.42 3.38 4.07
CA LEU A 200 2.26 3.05 2.66
C LEU A 200 0.94 3.57 2.08
N VAL A 201 -0.16 3.43 2.82
CA VAL A 201 -1.47 3.96 2.42
C VAL A 201 -1.44 5.49 2.33
N ALA A 202 -0.72 6.17 3.23
CA ALA A 202 -0.53 7.62 3.17
C ALA A 202 0.23 8.09 1.90
N GLN A 203 1.02 7.22 1.26
CA GLN A 203 1.73 7.55 0.02
C GLN A 203 0.85 7.43 -1.24
N LEU A 204 -0.38 6.92 -1.16
CA LEU A 204 -1.28 6.77 -2.32
C LEU A 204 -1.51 8.09 -3.07
N ASP A 205 -1.59 9.21 -2.35
CA ASP A 205 -1.81 10.54 -2.95
C ASP A 205 -0.58 11.10 -3.68
N ARG A 206 0.61 10.56 -3.38
CA ARG A 206 1.89 10.95 -4.03
C ARG A 206 2.28 9.99 -5.16
N ALA A 207 1.57 8.87 -5.28
CA ALA A 207 1.87 7.81 -6.23
C ALA A 207 1.61 8.26 -7.67
N PRO A 208 2.54 8.01 -8.62
CA PRO A 208 2.27 8.08 -10.04
C PRO A 208 1.06 7.23 -10.41
N PRO A 209 0.21 7.67 -11.37
CA PRO A 209 -1.03 6.98 -11.71
C PRO A 209 -0.84 5.49 -12.04
N ASP A 210 0.27 5.16 -12.71
CA ASP A 210 0.55 3.81 -13.21
C ASP A 210 1.04 2.85 -12.12
N GLU A 211 1.51 3.38 -10.99
CA GLU A 211 2.11 2.59 -9.90
C GLU A 211 1.19 2.44 -8.68
N VAL A 212 0.04 3.14 -8.65
CA VAL A 212 -0.91 3.04 -7.54
C VAL A 212 -1.41 1.60 -7.37
N SER A 213 -1.68 0.89 -8.47
CA SER A 213 -2.16 -0.48 -8.40
C SER A 213 -1.10 -1.43 -7.81
N LEU A 214 0.18 -1.20 -8.11
CA LEU A 214 1.31 -1.94 -7.55
C LEU A 214 1.46 -1.65 -6.04
N LEU A 215 1.37 -0.38 -5.63
CA LEU A 215 1.40 -0.05 -4.20
C LEU A 215 0.25 -0.73 -3.44
N VAL A 216 -0.98 -0.64 -3.97
CA VAL A 216 -2.14 -1.32 -3.37
C VAL A 216 -1.92 -2.83 -3.32
N HIS A 217 -1.32 -3.42 -4.36
CA HIS A 217 -0.95 -4.83 -4.36
C HIS A 217 -0.01 -5.18 -3.18
N HIS A 218 1.05 -4.41 -2.94
CA HIS A 218 1.94 -4.63 -1.79
C HIS A 218 1.22 -4.44 -0.45
N VAL A 219 0.39 -3.39 -0.33
CA VAL A 219 -0.43 -3.13 0.86
C VAL A 219 -1.35 -4.31 1.15
N ILE A 220 -2.03 -4.87 0.14
CA ILE A 220 -2.91 -6.03 0.31
C ILE A 220 -2.14 -7.23 0.88
N HIS A 221 -0.91 -7.49 0.45
CA HIS A 221 -0.10 -8.58 0.99
C HIS A 221 0.28 -8.36 2.46
N LEU A 222 0.55 -7.11 2.86
CA LEU A 222 0.80 -6.76 4.25
C LEU A 222 -0.47 -6.86 5.10
N LEU A 223 -1.64 -6.48 4.56
CA LEU A 223 -2.93 -6.62 5.23
C LEU A 223 -3.28 -8.09 5.53
N LYS A 224 -2.81 -9.05 4.71
CA LYS A 224 -2.96 -10.48 5.02
C LYS A 224 -2.25 -10.88 6.32
N LYS A 225 -1.11 -10.26 6.61
CA LYS A 225 -0.31 -10.51 7.81
C LYS A 225 -0.83 -9.80 9.06
N LEU A 226 -1.69 -8.78 8.89
CA LEU A 226 -2.24 -8.00 10.00
C LEU A 226 -3.36 -8.78 10.71
N ASP A 227 -3.38 -8.79 12.04
CA ASP A 227 -4.38 -9.58 12.79
C ASP A 227 -5.71 -8.82 12.99
N SER A 228 -5.70 -7.49 12.99
CA SER A 228 -6.87 -6.67 13.30
C SER A 228 -7.79 -6.48 12.08
N ALA A 229 -8.95 -7.13 12.10
CA ALA A 229 -9.98 -6.97 11.07
C ALA A 229 -10.49 -5.51 10.97
N ASP A 230 -10.64 -4.80 12.08
CA ASP A 230 -11.12 -3.41 12.09
C ASP A 230 -10.12 -2.47 11.40
N LYS A 231 -8.82 -2.67 11.65
CA LYS A 231 -7.75 -1.92 10.95
C LYS A 231 -7.75 -2.22 9.45
N LYS A 232 -7.89 -3.48 9.04
CA LYS A 232 -8.00 -3.82 7.61
C LYS A 232 -9.18 -3.11 6.94
N ARG A 233 -10.34 -3.07 7.60
CA ARG A 233 -11.53 -2.34 7.11
C ARG A 233 -11.25 -0.84 7.00
N GLN A 234 -10.56 -0.25 7.97
CA GLN A 234 -10.12 1.14 7.91
C GLN A 234 -9.21 1.38 6.69
N TYR A 235 -8.24 0.51 6.42
CA TYR A 235 -7.37 0.65 5.25
C TYR A 235 -8.11 0.50 3.91
N PHE A 236 -9.06 -0.43 3.81
CA PHE A 236 -9.93 -0.50 2.62
C PHE A 236 -10.79 0.75 2.46
N ALA A 237 -11.27 1.35 3.56
CA ALA A 237 -11.98 2.62 3.53
C ALA A 237 -11.06 3.76 3.05
N THR A 238 -9.81 3.82 3.50
CA THR A 238 -8.84 4.82 3.05
C THR A 238 -8.51 4.68 1.57
N ILE A 239 -8.33 3.44 1.08
CA ILE A 239 -8.14 3.18 -0.36
C ILE A 239 -9.38 3.64 -1.16
N SER A 240 -10.59 3.33 -0.66
CA SER A 240 -11.83 3.77 -1.29
C SER A 240 -11.97 5.30 -1.32
N GLU A 241 -11.57 5.99 -0.25
CA GLU A 241 -11.59 7.45 -0.17
C GLU A 241 -10.54 8.08 -1.09
N HIS A 242 -9.37 7.47 -1.27
CA HIS A 242 -8.39 7.90 -2.27
C HIS A 242 -9.01 7.95 -3.67
N PHE A 243 -9.64 6.86 -4.13
CA PHE A 243 -10.34 6.86 -5.41
C PHE A 243 -11.51 7.85 -5.45
N THR A 244 -12.23 8.03 -4.34
CA THR A 244 -13.31 9.01 -4.24
C THR A 244 -12.82 10.45 -4.44
N ARG A 245 -11.66 10.79 -3.88
CA ARG A 245 -11.01 12.10 -4.10
C ARG A 245 -10.55 12.26 -5.54
N GLU A 246 -9.97 11.23 -6.15
CA GLU A 246 -9.58 11.22 -7.56
C GLU A 246 -10.79 11.44 -8.50
N TYR A 247 -11.97 10.88 -8.17
CA TYR A 247 -13.21 11.12 -8.91
C TYR A 247 -13.63 12.58 -8.84
N ARG A 248 -13.58 13.18 -7.65
CA ARG A 248 -13.91 14.61 -7.47
C ARG A 248 -12.93 15.51 -8.21
N ALA A 249 -11.63 15.20 -8.13
CA ALA A 249 -10.59 15.94 -8.84
C ALA A 249 -10.80 15.87 -10.36
N THR A 250 -11.09 14.68 -10.89
CA THR A 250 -11.37 14.48 -12.33
C THR A 250 -12.64 15.22 -12.76
N ALA A 251 -13.70 15.20 -11.95
CA ALA A 251 -14.94 15.91 -12.22
C ALA A 251 -14.78 17.45 -12.21
N ALA A 252 -13.80 17.96 -11.46
CA ALA A 252 -13.54 19.40 -11.35
C ALA A 252 -12.71 19.98 -12.53
N ILE A 253 -12.18 19.15 -13.42
CA ILE A 253 -11.45 19.60 -14.61
C ILE A 253 -12.41 20.32 -15.57
N ALA A 254 -12.12 21.59 -15.88
CA ALA A 254 -12.98 22.44 -16.70
C ALA A 254 -12.95 22.10 -18.20
N ASN A 255 -11.81 21.66 -18.71
CA ASN A 255 -11.65 21.28 -20.11
C ASN A 255 -12.19 19.85 -20.33
N GLU A 256 -13.15 19.70 -21.25
CA GLU A 256 -13.80 18.41 -21.51
C GLU A 256 -12.85 17.33 -22.06
N LEU A 257 -11.89 17.70 -22.92
CA LEU A 257 -10.91 16.76 -23.47
C LEU A 257 -9.95 16.27 -22.38
N ASP A 258 -9.45 17.19 -21.56
CA ASP A 258 -8.57 16.84 -20.44
C ASP A 258 -9.30 16.01 -19.38
N GLN A 259 -10.57 16.36 -19.10
CA GLN A 259 -11.43 15.58 -18.23
C GLN A 259 -11.62 14.15 -18.78
N LYS A 260 -11.88 14.00 -20.09
CA LYS A 260 -12.02 12.69 -20.72
C LYS A 260 -10.73 11.86 -20.59
N HIS A 261 -9.57 12.45 -20.86
CA HIS A 261 -8.29 11.77 -20.69
C HIS A 261 -8.02 11.38 -19.23
N ALA A 262 -8.32 12.27 -18.28
CA ALA A 262 -8.21 11.98 -16.85
C ALA A 262 -9.14 10.84 -16.41
N ARG A 263 -10.40 10.82 -16.88
CA ARG A 263 -11.35 9.73 -16.64
C ARG A 263 -10.83 8.38 -17.14
N ILE A 264 -10.24 8.35 -18.34
CA ILE A 264 -9.68 7.12 -18.91
C ILE A 264 -8.52 6.62 -18.04
N ARG A 265 -7.56 7.48 -17.69
CA ARG A 265 -6.43 7.13 -16.80
C ARG A 265 -6.90 6.60 -15.46
N LEU A 266 -7.86 7.30 -14.84
CA LEU A 266 -8.42 6.89 -13.56
C LEU A 266 -9.16 5.56 -13.65
N SER A 267 -9.89 5.32 -14.74
CA SER A 267 -10.54 4.03 -14.99
C SER A 267 -9.52 2.91 -15.12
N MET A 268 -8.41 3.09 -15.86
CA MET A 268 -7.36 2.07 -16.00
C MET A 268 -6.67 1.77 -14.66
N LYS A 269 -6.35 2.81 -13.89
CA LYS A 269 -5.81 2.72 -12.54
C LYS A 269 -6.74 1.91 -11.61
N GLU A 270 -8.02 2.28 -11.58
CA GLU A 270 -9.06 1.55 -10.82
C GLU A 270 -9.17 0.08 -11.26
N SER A 271 -9.18 -0.19 -12.56
CA SER A 271 -9.24 -1.55 -13.11
C SER A 271 -8.11 -2.43 -12.61
N SER A 272 -6.86 -1.93 -12.69
CA SER A 272 -5.70 -2.67 -12.25
C SER A 272 -5.76 -2.94 -10.74
N THR A 273 -6.16 -1.95 -9.94
CA THR A 273 -6.35 -2.11 -8.49
C THR A 273 -7.42 -3.14 -8.15
N LEU A 274 -8.60 -3.08 -8.77
CA LEU A 274 -9.69 -4.03 -8.56
C LEU A 274 -9.29 -5.45 -8.97
N MET A 275 -8.52 -5.59 -10.05
CA MET A 275 -7.99 -6.88 -10.50
C MET A 275 -7.06 -7.48 -9.44
N HIS A 276 -6.07 -6.72 -8.93
CA HIS A 276 -5.17 -7.20 -7.88
C HIS A 276 -5.92 -7.59 -6.60
N LEU A 277 -6.93 -6.80 -6.21
CA LEU A 277 -7.76 -7.10 -5.04
C LEU A 277 -8.61 -8.37 -5.25
N SER A 278 -9.23 -8.52 -6.42
CA SER A 278 -9.96 -9.74 -6.82
C SER A 278 -9.08 -10.99 -6.76
N MET A 279 -7.86 -10.92 -7.32
CA MET A 279 -6.90 -12.01 -7.29
C MET A 279 -6.49 -12.35 -5.86
N ALA A 280 -6.17 -11.34 -5.05
CA ALA A 280 -5.74 -11.57 -3.67
C ALA A 280 -6.84 -12.19 -2.80
N ILE A 281 -8.09 -11.76 -2.97
CA ILE A 281 -9.25 -12.32 -2.27
C ILE A 281 -9.51 -13.78 -2.70
N ARG A 282 -9.35 -14.09 -3.99
CA ARG A 282 -9.51 -15.47 -4.49
C ARG A 282 -8.48 -16.43 -3.91
N GLN A 283 -7.27 -15.93 -3.68
CA GLN A 283 -6.16 -16.71 -3.11
C GLN A 283 -6.25 -16.85 -1.58
N ASP A 284 -6.91 -15.91 -0.90
CA ASP A 284 -6.96 -15.83 0.55
C ASP A 284 -8.39 -15.58 1.05
N HIS A 285 -9.02 -16.64 1.58
CA HIS A 285 -10.38 -16.58 2.10
C HIS A 285 -10.50 -15.63 3.30
N ALA A 286 -9.51 -15.58 4.19
CA ALA A 286 -9.56 -14.73 5.38
C ALA A 286 -9.57 -13.25 4.98
N LEU A 287 -8.72 -12.87 4.02
CA LEU A 287 -8.77 -11.55 3.40
C LEU A 287 -10.15 -11.26 2.80
N GLY A 288 -10.77 -12.24 2.12
CA GLY A 288 -12.12 -12.11 1.59
C GLY A 288 -13.18 -11.81 2.64
N VAL A 289 -13.09 -12.44 3.81
CA VAL A 289 -13.97 -12.16 4.96
C VAL A 289 -13.75 -10.73 5.47
N ASP A 290 -12.51 -10.25 5.49
CA ASP A 290 -12.18 -8.87 5.91
C ASP A 290 -12.75 -7.82 4.94
N VAL A 291 -12.57 -8.02 3.63
CA VAL A 291 -13.13 -7.14 2.60
C VAL A 291 -14.66 -7.20 2.60
N PHE A 292 -15.24 -8.38 2.84
CA PHE A 292 -16.69 -8.53 3.00
C PHE A 292 -17.20 -7.77 4.23
N GLY A 293 -16.44 -7.80 5.33
CA GLY A 293 -16.69 -7.01 6.52
C GLY A 293 -16.65 -5.51 6.25
N PHE A 294 -15.66 -5.05 5.46
CA PHE A 294 -15.59 -3.67 4.97
C PHE A 294 -16.83 -3.33 4.15
N ALA A 295 -17.17 -4.14 3.14
CA ALA A 295 -18.34 -3.94 2.29
C ALA A 295 -19.62 -3.77 3.11
N LYS A 296 -19.86 -4.63 4.11
CA LYS A 296 -21.03 -4.54 5.00
C LYS A 296 -21.00 -3.36 5.96
N SER A 297 -19.82 -2.84 6.28
CA SER A 297 -19.67 -1.67 7.16
C SER A 297 -19.99 -0.36 6.45
N LEU A 298 -19.99 -0.36 5.11
CA LEU A 298 -20.39 0.79 4.31
C LEU A 298 -21.86 1.09 4.56
N LYS A 299 -22.10 2.23 5.19
CA LYS A 299 -23.43 2.83 5.28
C LYS A 299 -23.68 3.64 4.02
N ARG A 300 -24.92 4.09 3.84
CA ARG A 300 -25.39 5.00 2.77
C ARG A 300 -24.39 6.09 2.33
N ASN A 301 -23.65 6.72 3.24
CA ASN A 301 -22.69 7.78 2.91
C ASN A 301 -21.32 7.27 2.39
N GLY A 302 -21.03 5.98 2.53
CA GLY A 302 -19.78 5.35 2.09
C GLY A 302 -19.87 4.63 0.74
N LEU A 303 -21.04 4.62 0.08
CA LEU A 303 -21.22 3.92 -1.20
C LEU A 303 -20.67 4.75 -2.38
N SER A 304 -19.34 4.83 -2.48
CA SER A 304 -18.63 5.45 -3.61
C SER A 304 -18.64 4.56 -4.86
N PRO A 305 -18.36 5.10 -6.06
CA PRO A 305 -18.22 4.29 -7.27
C PRO A 305 -17.20 3.16 -7.13
N PHE A 306 -16.04 3.43 -6.49
CA PHE A 306 -15.02 2.43 -6.24
C PHE A 306 -15.50 1.34 -5.27
N ALA A 307 -16.16 1.73 -4.17
CA ALA A 307 -16.69 0.79 -3.20
C ALA A 307 -17.76 -0.12 -3.84
N MET A 308 -18.65 0.44 -4.65
CA MET A 308 -19.64 -0.33 -5.40
C MET A 308 -18.97 -1.28 -6.39
N ALA A 309 -18.00 -0.81 -7.18
CA ALA A 309 -17.25 -1.64 -8.12
C ALA A 309 -16.55 -2.80 -7.40
N LEU A 310 -15.91 -2.55 -6.26
CA LEU A 310 -15.30 -3.59 -5.43
C LEU A 310 -16.32 -4.63 -4.95
N ILE A 311 -17.47 -4.19 -4.44
CA ILE A 311 -18.52 -5.13 -4.00
C ILE A 311 -19.00 -5.99 -5.18
N LEU A 312 -19.23 -5.38 -6.34
CA LEU A 312 -19.65 -6.08 -7.57
C LEU A 312 -18.60 -7.08 -8.07
N VAL A 313 -17.31 -6.76 -7.95
CA VAL A 313 -16.23 -7.72 -8.25
C VAL A 313 -16.24 -8.88 -7.26
N MET A 314 -16.51 -8.62 -5.98
CA MET A 314 -16.60 -9.66 -4.94
C MET A 314 -17.80 -10.59 -5.12
N THR A 315 -18.89 -10.18 -5.77
CA THR A 315 -20.04 -11.06 -6.00
C THR A 315 -19.71 -12.24 -6.92
N LYS A 316 -18.58 -12.22 -7.63
CA LYS A 316 -18.04 -13.38 -8.35
C LYS A 316 -17.74 -14.58 -7.43
N LEU A 317 -17.53 -14.32 -6.15
CA LEU A 317 -17.29 -15.35 -5.15
C LEU A 317 -18.64 -15.83 -4.62
N LYS A 318 -19.00 -17.08 -4.93
CA LYS A 318 -20.31 -17.67 -4.60
C LYS A 318 -20.72 -17.48 -3.14
N GLN A 319 -19.77 -17.59 -2.22
CA GLN A 319 -19.98 -17.45 -0.77
C GLN A 319 -20.42 -16.04 -0.33
N PHE A 320 -20.07 -14.99 -1.10
CA PHE A 320 -20.43 -13.61 -0.78
C PHE A 320 -21.53 -13.05 -1.67
N HIS A 321 -21.75 -13.68 -2.83
CA HIS A 321 -22.65 -13.25 -3.90
C HIS A 321 -24.02 -12.73 -3.41
N GLY A 322 -24.86 -13.62 -2.86
CA GLY A 322 -26.23 -13.25 -2.48
C GLY A 322 -26.30 -12.22 -1.36
N THR A 323 -25.40 -12.30 -0.38
CA THR A 323 -25.39 -11.36 0.75
C THR A 323 -24.94 -9.96 0.32
N LEU A 324 -23.91 -9.86 -0.53
CA LEU A 324 -23.42 -8.58 -1.02
C LEU A 324 -24.42 -7.90 -1.97
N LEU A 325 -25.07 -8.65 -2.86
CA LEU A 325 -26.12 -8.10 -3.73
C LEU A 325 -27.32 -7.59 -2.92
N THR A 326 -27.78 -8.38 -1.94
CA THR A 326 -28.87 -7.97 -1.04
C THR A 326 -28.49 -6.72 -0.24
N HIS A 327 -27.24 -6.65 0.23
CA HIS A 327 -26.73 -5.48 0.94
C HIS A 327 -26.69 -4.23 0.05
N LEU A 328 -26.15 -4.34 -1.17
CA LEU A 328 -26.15 -3.23 -2.14
C LEU A 328 -27.57 -2.74 -2.41
N LYS A 329 -28.50 -3.64 -2.74
CA LYS A 329 -29.90 -3.28 -2.98
C LYS A 329 -30.50 -2.52 -1.79
N LYS A 330 -30.29 -3.00 -0.57
CA LYS A 330 -30.80 -2.35 0.65
C LYS A 330 -30.23 -0.95 0.86
N GLU A 331 -28.93 -0.76 0.66
CA GLU A 331 -28.30 0.58 0.79
C GLU A 331 -28.77 1.53 -0.31
N MET A 332 -28.93 1.04 -1.54
CA MET A 332 -29.49 1.79 -2.67
C MET A 332 -30.93 2.25 -2.40
N GLU A 333 -31.82 1.34 -1.98
CA GLU A 333 -33.19 1.66 -1.59
C GLU A 333 -33.22 2.67 -0.44
N GLY A 334 -32.30 2.53 0.52
CA GLY A 334 -32.14 3.47 1.62
C GLY A 334 -31.75 4.88 1.16
N LEU A 335 -30.82 4.99 0.22
CA LEU A 335 -30.41 6.27 -0.38
C LEU A 335 -31.55 6.92 -1.17
N ILE A 336 -32.30 6.13 -1.96
CA ILE A 336 -33.45 6.62 -2.73
C ILE A 336 -34.55 7.16 -1.79
N LYS A 337 -34.88 6.41 -0.73
CA LYS A 337 -35.86 6.84 0.28
C LYS A 337 -35.42 8.15 0.95
N LEU A 338 -34.16 8.24 1.31
CA LEU A 338 -33.60 9.43 1.96
C LEU A 338 -33.59 10.65 1.04
N GLU A 339 -33.25 10.48 -0.24
CA GLU A 339 -33.33 11.55 -1.24
C GLU A 339 -34.78 12.03 -1.42
N HIS A 340 -35.74 11.10 -1.47
CA HIS A 340 -37.16 11.43 -1.55
C HIS A 340 -37.65 12.19 -0.31
N GLU A 341 -37.25 11.77 0.89
CA GLU A 341 -37.57 12.45 2.14
C GLU A 341 -36.94 13.85 2.22
N SER A 342 -35.69 14.01 1.76
CA SER A 342 -35.01 15.30 1.71
C SER A 342 -35.72 16.29 0.81
N LYS A 343 -36.18 15.85 -0.38
CA LYS A 343 -36.97 16.69 -1.29
C LYS A 343 -38.33 17.07 -0.71
N ARG A 344 -38.93 16.17 0.11
CA ARG A 344 -40.23 16.40 0.75
C ARG A 344 -40.13 17.35 1.95
N LEU A 345 -39.02 17.31 2.68
CA LEU A 345 -38.82 18.05 3.93
C LEU A 345 -37.75 19.12 3.72
N SER A 346 -38.17 20.31 3.27
CA SER A 346 -37.26 21.45 3.00
C SER A 346 -36.41 21.86 4.20
N TRP A 347 -36.88 21.61 5.44
CA TRP A 347 -36.09 21.86 6.64
C TRP A 347 -34.89 20.90 6.76
N MET A 348 -35.00 19.69 6.22
CA MET A 348 -33.98 18.64 6.38
C MET A 348 -32.67 18.98 5.65
N GLU A 349 -32.74 19.74 4.56
CA GLU A 349 -31.55 20.17 3.79
C GLU A 349 -30.57 21.01 4.64
N GLY A 350 -31.05 21.76 5.63
CA GLY A 350 -30.22 22.57 6.52
C GLY A 350 -29.65 21.84 7.74
N PHE A 351 -30.16 20.64 8.06
CA PHE A 351 -29.76 19.87 9.25
C PHE A 351 -28.96 18.61 8.92
N LEU A 352 -28.87 18.22 7.66
CA LEU A 352 -28.04 17.08 7.26
C LEU A 352 -26.56 17.52 7.18
N PRO A 353 -25.69 17.01 8.06
CA PRO A 353 -24.28 17.42 8.10
C PRO A 353 -23.49 17.01 6.85
N PHE A 354 -24.05 16.16 5.98
CA PHE A 354 -23.42 15.67 4.77
C PHE A 354 -24.45 15.55 3.64
N ARG A 355 -24.07 15.94 2.43
CA ARG A 355 -24.82 15.60 1.21
C ARG A 355 -24.60 14.13 0.88
N PHE A 356 -25.67 13.35 0.86
CA PHE A 356 -25.61 11.95 0.46
C PHE A 356 -25.32 11.85 -1.04
N PRO A 357 -24.57 10.82 -1.49
CA PRO A 357 -24.37 10.61 -2.91
C PRO A 357 -25.71 10.26 -3.58
N HIS A 358 -25.98 10.89 -4.73
CA HIS A 358 -27.09 10.48 -5.58
C HIS A 358 -26.78 9.12 -6.18
N ILE A 359 -27.60 8.11 -5.88
CA ILE A 359 -27.31 6.74 -6.31
C ILE A 359 -27.27 6.61 -7.84
N ASN A 360 -28.06 7.41 -8.55
CA ASN A 360 -28.05 7.46 -10.00
C ASN A 360 -26.70 7.90 -10.55
N ASP A 361 -26.03 8.84 -9.89
CA ASP A 361 -24.72 9.33 -10.32
C ASP A 361 -23.64 8.28 -10.04
N VAL A 362 -23.70 7.62 -8.89
CA VAL A 362 -22.82 6.48 -8.57
C VAL A 362 -22.98 5.36 -9.60
N LEU A 363 -24.21 4.97 -9.92
CA LEU A 363 -24.50 3.94 -10.91
C LEU A 363 -24.03 4.33 -12.31
N LYS A 364 -24.30 5.57 -12.76
CA LYS A 364 -23.83 6.07 -14.06
C LYS A 364 -22.31 6.01 -14.14
N GLU A 365 -21.63 6.38 -13.07
CA GLU A 365 -20.17 6.38 -13.02
C GLU A 365 -19.61 4.94 -13.07
N VAL A 366 -20.20 4.01 -12.33
CA VAL A 366 -19.85 2.58 -12.41
C VAL A 366 -20.11 2.03 -13.82
N LEU A 367 -21.28 2.31 -14.40
CA LEU A 367 -21.66 1.87 -15.75
C LEU A 367 -20.70 2.40 -16.82
N ALA A 368 -20.34 3.69 -16.77
CA ALA A 368 -19.45 4.34 -17.73
C ALA A 368 -18.04 3.70 -17.76
N ARG A 369 -17.67 3.00 -16.70
CA ARG A 369 -16.34 2.38 -16.56
C ARG A 369 -16.30 0.90 -16.90
N THR A 370 -17.44 0.26 -17.08
CA THR A 370 -17.52 -1.17 -17.47
C THR A 370 -16.67 -1.52 -18.69
N GLN A 371 -16.43 -0.56 -19.60
CA GLN A 371 -15.54 -0.73 -20.75
C GLN A 371 -14.09 -1.11 -20.36
N HIS A 372 -13.57 -0.59 -19.23
CA HIS A 372 -12.24 -0.92 -18.72
C HIS A 372 -12.30 -1.85 -17.49
N ASN A 373 -13.45 -1.89 -16.81
CA ASN A 373 -13.72 -2.64 -15.59
C ASN A 373 -14.66 -3.82 -15.83
N TRP A 374 -14.36 -4.66 -16.82
CA TRP A 374 -15.22 -5.80 -17.18
C TRP A 374 -15.39 -6.81 -16.02
N GLU A 375 -14.48 -6.78 -15.05
CA GLU A 375 -14.52 -7.62 -13.86
C GLU A 375 -15.80 -7.43 -13.02
N MET A 376 -16.45 -6.26 -13.05
CA MET A 376 -17.68 -6.02 -12.27
C MET A 376 -18.97 -6.34 -13.04
N LEU A 377 -18.88 -6.59 -14.36
CA LEU A 377 -20.05 -6.72 -15.23
C LEU A 377 -21.01 -7.84 -14.81
N PRO A 378 -20.57 -9.07 -14.46
CA PRO A 378 -21.50 -10.12 -14.02
C PRO A 378 -22.30 -9.70 -12.78
N GLY A 379 -21.62 -9.18 -11.76
CA GLY A 379 -22.27 -8.71 -10.55
C GLY A 379 -23.24 -7.55 -10.80
N LEU A 380 -22.95 -6.70 -11.78
CA LEU A 380 -23.82 -5.59 -12.16
C LEU A 380 -25.09 -6.07 -12.87
N ILE A 381 -24.98 -7.08 -13.73
CA ILE A 381 -26.13 -7.72 -14.37
C ILE A 381 -27.00 -8.37 -13.30
N ASP A 382 -26.41 -9.13 -12.37
CA ASP A 382 -27.12 -9.80 -11.29
C ASP A 382 -27.80 -8.82 -10.32
N LEU A 383 -27.18 -7.65 -10.08
CA LEU A 383 -27.82 -6.57 -9.34
C LEU A 383 -29.02 -5.99 -10.10
N GLY A 384 -28.86 -5.79 -11.41
CA GLY A 384 -29.92 -5.28 -12.28
C GLY A 384 -31.13 -6.21 -12.32
N THR A 385 -30.92 -7.52 -12.49
CA THR A 385 -31.99 -8.52 -12.45
C THR A 385 -32.67 -8.55 -11.08
N LEU A 386 -31.91 -8.52 -9.98
CA LEU A 386 -32.46 -8.49 -8.62
C LEU A 386 -33.33 -7.24 -8.35
N ILE A 387 -33.01 -6.11 -8.96
CA ILE A 387 -33.82 -4.89 -8.89
C ILE A 387 -35.10 -5.05 -9.73
N LEU A 388 -34.98 -5.52 -10.97
CA LEU A 388 -36.11 -5.72 -11.88
C LEU A 388 -37.12 -6.75 -11.36
N ASP A 389 -36.65 -7.86 -10.79
CA ASP A 389 -37.50 -8.88 -10.18
C ASP A 389 -38.29 -8.31 -8.99
N GLY A 390 -37.64 -7.44 -8.20
CA GLY A 390 -38.26 -6.74 -7.09
C GLY A 390 -39.34 -5.73 -7.51
N LEU A 391 -39.25 -5.16 -8.71
CA LEU A 391 -40.25 -4.26 -9.28
C LEU A 391 -41.39 -5.02 -9.97
N SER A 392 -41.09 -6.18 -10.54
CA SER A 392 -42.05 -7.05 -11.25
C SER A 392 -42.99 -7.78 -10.29
N ALA A 393 -42.55 -8.00 -9.05
CA ALA A 393 -43.43 -8.29 -7.93
C ALA A 393 -44.20 -7.02 -7.54
N GLY A 394 -45.22 -6.66 -8.33
CA GLY A 394 -46.17 -5.60 -8.00
C GLY A 394 -46.81 -5.80 -6.61
N PRO A 395 -47.62 -4.85 -6.10
CA PRO A 395 -48.23 -4.96 -4.78
C PRO A 395 -48.98 -6.29 -4.70
N SER A 396 -48.40 -7.27 -4.01
CA SER A 396 -48.98 -8.59 -3.88
C SER A 396 -50.40 -8.39 -3.38
N HIS A 397 -51.36 -8.97 -4.10
CA HIS A 397 -52.73 -9.14 -3.64
C HIS A 397 -52.67 -9.44 -2.14
N ALA A 398 -53.14 -8.48 -1.36
CA ALA A 398 -53.35 -8.66 0.06
C ALA A 398 -54.21 -9.91 0.20
N SER A 399 -53.62 -10.98 0.71
CA SER A 399 -54.39 -12.00 1.40
C SER A 399 -55.30 -11.25 2.37
N ALA A 400 -56.60 -11.38 2.13
CA ALA A 400 -57.64 -10.77 2.93
C ALA A 400 -57.31 -10.90 4.43
N PRO A 401 -57.48 -9.85 5.24
CA PRO A 401 -57.29 -9.97 6.67
C PRO A 401 -58.38 -10.89 7.21
N ALA A 402 -57.99 -12.11 7.59
CA ALA A 402 -58.81 -12.91 8.47
C ALA A 402 -58.99 -12.11 9.76
N ALA A 403 -60.25 -11.77 10.04
CA ALA A 403 -60.67 -11.12 11.26
C ALA A 403 -60.13 -11.88 12.48
N GLY A 404 -59.40 -11.16 13.34
CA GLY A 404 -58.87 -11.68 14.59
C GLY A 404 -58.40 -10.51 15.44
N ALA A 405 -59.33 -9.95 16.21
CA ALA A 405 -59.07 -8.88 17.16
C ALA A 405 -58.00 -9.30 18.18
N HIS A 406 -56.98 -8.48 18.39
CA HIS A 406 -56.42 -8.20 19.71
C HIS A 406 -55.64 -6.88 19.68
N ALA A 407 -56.13 -5.92 20.45
CA ALA A 407 -55.50 -4.64 20.70
C ALA A 407 -54.17 -4.83 21.44
N GLY A 408 -53.11 -4.17 20.96
CA GLY A 408 -51.79 -4.16 21.58
C GLY A 408 -51.05 -2.87 21.23
N VAL A 409 -50.95 -1.97 22.20
CA VAL A 409 -50.31 -0.66 22.13
C VAL A 409 -48.85 -0.76 21.65
N GLY A 410 -48.56 -0.16 20.50
CA GLY A 410 -47.21 -0.08 19.94
C GLY A 410 -46.33 0.93 20.69
N LYS A 411 -45.30 0.42 21.39
CA LYS A 411 -44.15 1.22 21.86
C LYS A 411 -43.31 1.66 20.65
N LEU A 412 -43.24 2.96 20.37
CA LEU A 412 -42.16 3.54 19.57
C LEU A 412 -40.84 3.33 20.32
N LYS A 413 -39.92 2.55 19.76
CA LYS A 413 -38.51 2.55 20.17
C LYS A 413 -37.84 3.79 19.59
N SER A 414 -37.17 4.52 20.47
CA SER A 414 -36.40 5.73 20.23
C SER A 414 -35.28 5.54 19.20
N ILE A 415 -35.06 6.58 18.40
CA ILE A 415 -33.83 6.80 17.64
C ILE A 415 -32.78 7.32 18.64
N PRO A 416 -31.58 6.71 18.75
CA PRO A 416 -30.54 7.25 19.62
C PRO A 416 -29.94 8.52 18.97
N GLY A 417 -30.00 9.66 19.66
CA GLY A 417 -29.20 10.84 19.31
C GLY A 417 -29.94 12.18 19.10
N LEU A 418 -31.26 12.23 19.24
CA LEU A 418 -32.01 13.50 19.20
C LEU A 418 -32.68 13.78 20.55
N SER A 419 -31.98 14.51 21.42
CA SER A 419 -32.60 15.15 22.58
C SER A 419 -33.31 16.42 22.12
N ILE A 420 -34.63 16.37 22.03
CA ILE A 420 -35.49 17.54 21.82
C ILE A 420 -35.78 18.15 23.20
N PRO A 421 -35.50 19.45 23.45
CA PRO A 421 -35.90 20.09 24.70
C PRO A 421 -37.42 20.36 24.70
N PRO A 422 -38.09 20.26 25.87
CA PRO A 422 -39.53 20.37 25.95
C PRO A 422 -40.00 21.83 25.94
N SER A 423 -41.09 22.05 25.19
CA SER A 423 -42.14 23.08 25.36
C SER A 423 -41.77 24.57 25.37
N MET A 424 -42.28 25.30 24.39
CA MET A 424 -43.03 26.55 24.66
C MET A 424 -44.18 26.71 23.67
N GLY A 425 -45.37 26.92 24.25
CA GLY A 425 -46.65 26.98 23.55
C GLY A 425 -46.83 28.22 22.68
N ARG A 426 -47.74 28.09 21.71
CA ARG A 426 -48.19 29.18 20.83
C ARG A 426 -49.15 30.14 21.56
N ARG A 427 -48.86 31.43 21.33
CA ARG A 427 -49.76 32.60 21.16
C ARG A 427 -50.52 33.08 22.40
N THR A 428 -50.50 34.37 22.70
CA THR A 428 -51.18 35.44 21.94
C THR A 428 -50.59 36.82 22.25
N GLY A 429 -50.79 37.78 21.33
CA GLY A 429 -49.95 38.97 21.19
C GLY A 429 -50.35 40.22 21.99
N ARG A 430 -49.52 41.27 21.88
CA ARG A 430 -49.93 42.68 21.85
C ARG A 430 -48.77 43.62 21.53
N ARG A 431 -49.10 44.58 20.64
CA ARG A 431 -48.64 45.98 20.49
C ARG A 431 -47.15 46.35 20.55
N VAL A 432 -46.68 46.82 19.40
CA VAL A 432 -46.07 48.14 19.14
C VAL A 432 -45.77 49.00 20.38
N ASP A 433 -44.48 49.27 20.62
CA ASP A 433 -43.94 50.64 20.67
C ASP A 433 -42.42 50.62 20.60
N GLY A 434 -41.87 51.64 19.93
CA GLY A 434 -40.47 51.72 19.57
C GLY A 434 -39.53 52.16 20.70
N ARG A 435 -38.25 51.87 20.49
CA ARG A 435 -37.16 52.85 20.66
C ARG A 435 -35.87 52.29 20.06
N ALA A 436 -35.16 53.18 19.37
CA ALA A 436 -33.77 53.06 18.96
C ALA A 436 -32.85 52.88 20.17
N TRP A 437 -31.60 52.45 19.95
CA TRP A 437 -30.37 53.21 20.15
C TRP A 437 -29.16 52.26 20.01
N VAL A 438 -28.27 52.65 19.07
CA VAL A 438 -26.81 52.40 18.95
C VAL A 438 -26.32 50.99 18.67
#